data_AF-A0A319CPR1-F1
#
_entry.id   AF-A0A319CPR1-F1
#
_cell.length_a   1.000
_cell.length_b   1.000
_cell.length_c   1.000
_cell.angle_alpha   90.00
_cell.angle_beta   90.00
_cell.angle_gamma   90.00
#
_symmetry.space_group_name_H-M   'P 1'
#
loop_
_entity.id
_entity.type
_entity.pdbx_description
1 polymer ?
#
loop_
_entity_poly.entity_id
_entity_poly.type
_entity_poly.pdbx_seq_one_letter_code
_entity_poly.pdbx_strand_id
1 'polypeptide(L)'
;MHLIQTTTLLLVSALGVAATHVHNQFGHNGWIQDDQGTDVQLNNGGSVTLGGGWGFFWVDGSVCSKNSVTYTWPSSYGDVYIHSDGFLYDASGYQISSGAHICG
;
A
#
# COMPACT_ATOMS: atom_id res chain seq x y z
N MET A 1 -35.32 12.74 44.95
CA MET A 1 -34.56 11.55 44.55
C MET A 1 -34.14 11.76 43.10
N HIS A 2 -32.90 12.17 42.87
CA HIS A 2 -32.36 12.44 41.54
C HIS A 2 -31.73 11.16 41.00
N LEU A 3 -32.27 10.63 39.91
CA LEU A 3 -31.54 9.71 39.04
C LEU A 3 -31.27 10.46 37.74
N ILE A 4 -30.06 11.00 37.62
CA ILE A 4 -29.56 11.52 36.35
C ILE A 4 -29.11 10.31 35.55
N GLN A 5 -29.88 9.94 34.52
CA GLN A 5 -29.45 8.97 33.52
C GLN A 5 -28.31 9.60 32.70
N THR A 6 -27.07 9.27 33.04
CA THR A 6 -25.92 9.54 32.18
C THR A 6 -26.01 8.64 30.95
N THR A 7 -26.49 9.21 29.85
CA THR A 7 -26.40 8.61 28.52
C THR A 7 -24.94 8.70 28.10
N THR A 8 -24.21 7.60 28.25
CA THR A 8 -22.85 7.48 27.73
C THR A 8 -22.93 7.53 26.21
N LEU A 9 -22.59 8.69 25.63
CA LEU A 9 -22.39 8.83 24.20
C LEU A 9 -21.19 7.94 23.83
N LEU A 10 -21.45 6.79 23.18
CA LEU A 10 -20.40 6.03 22.52
C LEU A 10 -19.86 6.89 21.38
N LEU A 11 -18.71 7.52 21.61
CA LEU A 11 -17.86 8.00 20.53
C LEU A 11 -17.40 6.76 19.75
N VAL A 12 -18.11 6.44 18.66
CA VAL A 12 -17.55 5.61 17.59
C VAL A 12 -16.53 6.52 16.89
N SER A 13 -15.33 6.61 17.46
CA SER A 13 -14.20 7.26 16.79
C SER A 13 -13.94 6.49 15.50
N ALA A 14 -14.23 7.16 14.38
CA ALA A 14 -13.83 6.90 13.01
C ALA A 14 -13.32 5.47 12.74
N LEU A 15 -14.08 4.72 11.92
CA LEU A 15 -13.51 3.68 11.07
C LEU A 15 -12.45 4.35 10.18
N GLY A 16 -11.26 4.53 10.74
CA GLY A 16 -10.10 5.00 10.00
C GLY A 16 -9.93 4.02 8.87
N VAL A 17 -9.90 4.54 7.65
CA VAL A 17 -9.42 3.78 6.49
C VAL A 17 -8.07 3.24 6.93
N ALA A 18 -7.99 1.94 7.26
CA ALA A 18 -6.73 1.37 7.68
C ALA A 18 -5.80 1.57 6.47
N ALA A 19 -4.71 2.29 6.67
CA ALA A 19 -3.84 2.62 5.57
C ALA A 19 -3.09 1.36 5.14
N THR A 20 -2.69 1.30 3.87
CA THR A 20 -1.81 0.24 3.38
C THR A 20 -0.36 0.72 3.50
N HIS A 21 0.49 -0.07 4.14
CA HIS A 21 1.93 0.17 4.23
C HIS A 21 2.62 -0.54 3.07
N VAL A 22 3.08 0.21 2.07
CA VAL A 22 3.78 -0.34 0.92
C VAL A 22 5.28 -0.32 1.18
N HIS A 23 5.92 -1.48 1.06
CA HIS A 23 7.35 -1.70 1.23
C HIS A 23 8.00 -1.99 -0.11
N ASN A 24 9.10 -1.31 -0.44
CA ASN A 24 9.85 -1.58 -1.66
C ASN A 24 11.04 -2.50 -1.37
N GLN A 25 10.94 -3.74 -1.80
CA GLN A 25 12.01 -4.76 -1.74
C GLN A 25 12.45 -5.20 -3.14
N PHE A 26 12.14 -4.40 -4.16
CA PHE A 26 12.40 -4.76 -5.55
C PHE A 26 13.89 -4.73 -5.91
N GLY A 27 14.71 -3.96 -5.18
CA GLY A 27 16.13 -3.75 -5.46
C GLY A 27 16.45 -2.43 -6.14
N HIS A 28 15.43 -1.65 -6.53
CA HIS A 28 15.58 -0.34 -7.16
C HIS A 28 14.72 0.71 -6.47
N ASN A 29 15.17 1.96 -6.47
CA ASN A 29 14.32 3.08 -6.06
C ASN A 29 13.18 3.25 -7.06
N GLY A 30 12.05 3.75 -6.59
CA GLY A 30 10.92 4.05 -7.45
C GLY A 30 10.01 5.11 -6.87
N TRP A 31 8.84 5.22 -7.46
CA TRP A 31 7.75 6.07 -7.02
C TRP A 31 6.46 5.28 -7.07
N ILE A 32 5.58 5.57 -6.14
CA ILE A 32 4.26 5.00 -6.07
C ILE A 32 3.22 6.10 -6.02
N GLN A 33 2.22 5.97 -6.87
CA GLN A 33 1.03 6.81 -6.84
C GLN A 33 -0.19 5.97 -6.47
N ASP A 34 -0.92 6.36 -5.42
CA ASP A 34 -2.21 5.76 -5.10
C ASP A 34 -3.36 6.43 -5.86
N ASP A 35 -4.53 5.80 -5.81
CA ASP A 35 -5.73 6.28 -6.50
C ASP A 35 -6.37 7.55 -5.92
N GLN A 36 -5.82 8.04 -4.81
CA GLN A 36 -6.16 9.33 -4.22
C GLN A 36 -5.25 10.45 -4.76
N GLY A 37 -4.29 10.10 -5.62
CA GLY A 37 -3.34 11.03 -6.23
C GLY A 37 -2.08 11.26 -5.39
N THR A 38 -1.89 10.50 -4.30
CA THR A 38 -0.70 10.59 -3.46
C THR A 38 0.48 9.98 -4.22
N ASP A 39 1.41 10.82 -4.68
CA ASP A 39 2.65 10.41 -5.35
C ASP A 39 3.84 10.58 -4.40
N VAL A 40 4.55 9.49 -4.11
CA VAL A 40 5.68 9.48 -3.18
C VAL A 40 6.83 8.67 -3.76
N GLN A 41 8.04 9.22 -3.64
CA GLN A 41 9.24 8.45 -3.87
C GLN A 41 9.38 7.35 -2.80
N LEU A 42 9.59 6.12 -3.26
CA LEU A 42 9.75 4.95 -2.43
C LEU A 42 11.13 4.33 -2.68
N ASN A 43 12.08 4.68 -1.82
CA ASN A 43 13.45 4.17 -1.89
C ASN A 43 13.49 2.65 -1.70
N ASN A 44 14.48 1.99 -2.29
CA ASN A 44 14.73 0.57 -2.06
C ASN A 44 15.01 0.30 -0.58
N GLY A 45 14.34 -0.70 -0.01
CA GLY A 45 14.33 -0.99 1.43
C GLY A 45 13.48 -0.02 2.26
N GLY A 46 12.84 0.96 1.63
CA GLY A 46 11.94 1.93 2.28
C GLY A 46 10.48 1.49 2.27
N SER A 47 9.67 2.23 3.01
CA SER A 47 8.22 2.04 3.08
C SER A 47 7.46 3.36 3.11
N VAL A 48 6.21 3.33 2.66
CA VAL A 48 5.29 4.47 2.67
C VAL A 48 3.89 4.01 3.04
N THR A 49 3.12 4.89 3.66
CA THR A 49 1.72 4.63 4.00
C THR A 49 0.82 5.32 2.98
N LEU A 50 -0.05 4.55 2.31
CA LEU A 50 -0.99 5.03 1.29
C LEU A 50 -2.44 4.80 1.75
N GLY A 51 -3.32 5.73 1.38
CA GLY A 51 -4.74 5.66 1.72
C GLY A 51 -5.59 4.93 0.66
N GLY A 52 -5.02 4.73 -0.52
CA GLY A 52 -5.68 4.12 -1.67
C GLY A 52 -5.81 2.60 -1.68
N GLY A 53 -6.66 2.09 -2.58
CA GLY A 53 -6.90 0.65 -2.84
C GLY A 53 -6.28 0.13 -4.15
N TRP A 54 -5.56 0.99 -4.87
CA TRP A 54 -4.72 0.58 -5.98
C TRP A 54 -3.67 1.66 -6.22
N GLY A 55 -2.61 1.32 -6.94
CA GLY A 55 -1.59 2.28 -7.28
C GLY A 55 -0.69 1.87 -8.43
N PHE A 56 -0.07 2.88 -9.05
CA PHE A 56 0.98 2.72 -10.03
C PHE A 56 2.33 2.75 -9.33
N PHE A 57 3.17 1.76 -9.58
CA PHE A 57 4.56 1.77 -9.15
C PHE A 57 5.47 1.81 -10.39
N TRP A 58 6.48 2.68 -10.36
CA TRP A 58 7.51 2.74 -11.39
C TRP A 58 8.89 2.97 -10.78
N VAL A 59 9.93 2.48 -11.46
CA VAL A 59 11.30 2.43 -10.94
C VAL A 59 12.21 3.40 -11.68
N ASP A 60 13.23 3.90 -10.97
CA ASP A 60 14.27 4.78 -11.50
C ASP A 60 15.29 3.99 -12.33
N GLY A 61 14.87 3.51 -13.50
CA GLY A 61 15.74 2.77 -14.40
C GLY A 61 15.02 1.92 -15.45
N SER A 62 15.82 1.39 -16.38
CA SER A 62 15.39 0.37 -17.34
C SER A 62 15.64 -1.00 -16.73
N VAL A 63 14.63 -1.58 -16.08
CA VAL A 63 14.75 -2.91 -15.45
C VAL A 63 14.36 -4.03 -16.43
N CYS A 64 13.61 -3.71 -17.50
CA CYS A 64 13.36 -4.55 -18.69
C CYS A 64 12.56 -3.77 -19.76
N SER A 65 11.70 -4.44 -20.55
CA SER A 65 10.72 -3.82 -21.48
C SER A 65 9.59 -3.05 -20.77
N LYS A 66 9.46 -3.18 -19.44
CA LYS A 66 8.55 -2.42 -18.59
C LYS A 66 9.31 -1.95 -17.35
N ASN A 67 9.15 -0.68 -16.99
CA ASN A 67 9.65 -0.07 -15.77
C ASN A 67 8.52 0.44 -14.86
N SER A 68 7.28 0.07 -15.19
CA SER A 68 6.09 0.45 -14.43
C SER A 68 5.07 -0.68 -14.43
N VAL A 69 4.26 -0.71 -13.39
CA VAL A 69 3.21 -1.69 -13.18
C VAL A 69 2.07 -1.07 -12.40
N THR A 70 0.86 -1.55 -12.66
CA THR A 70 -0.31 -1.23 -11.85
C THR A 70 -0.57 -2.37 -10.90
N TYR A 71 -0.77 -2.03 -9.65
CA TYR A 71 -1.12 -2.96 -8.60
C TYR A 71 -2.47 -2.62 -7.99
N THR A 72 -3.16 -3.62 -7.48
CA THR A 72 -4.42 -3.46 -6.75
C THR A 72 -4.30 -4.20 -5.42
N TRP A 73 -4.80 -3.61 -4.35
CA TRP A 73 -4.86 -4.22 -3.02
C TRP A 73 -6.11 -3.72 -2.30
N PRO A 74 -6.73 -4.49 -1.40
CA PRO A 74 -7.85 -3.95 -0.62
C PRO A 74 -7.44 -2.65 0.10
N SER A 75 -8.21 -1.56 -0.06
CA SER A 75 -8.01 -0.36 0.76
C SER A 75 -8.18 -0.81 2.21
N SER A 76 -7.13 -0.75 3.05
CA SER A 76 -7.01 -1.43 4.36
C SER A 76 -6.45 -2.85 4.43
N TYR A 77 -5.56 -3.21 3.52
CA TYR A 77 -4.89 -4.52 3.55
C TYR A 77 -3.83 -4.68 4.65
N GLY A 78 -3.22 -3.57 5.13
CA GLY A 78 -2.09 -3.60 6.05
C GLY A 78 -0.76 -3.49 5.30
N ASP A 79 0.22 -4.33 5.61
CA ASP A 79 1.52 -4.33 4.92
C ASP A 79 1.46 -5.09 3.58
N VAL A 80 1.98 -4.46 2.53
CA VAL A 80 2.21 -5.06 1.21
C VAL A 80 3.63 -4.81 0.75
N TYR A 81 4.21 -5.78 0.07
CA TYR A 81 5.62 -5.78 -0.29
C TYR A 81 5.76 -5.91 -1.81
N ILE A 82 6.43 -4.93 -2.43
CA ILE A 82 6.92 -5.05 -3.80
C ILE A 82 8.18 -5.90 -3.71
N HIS A 83 8.06 -7.18 -3.98
CA HIS A 83 9.13 -8.16 -3.77
C HIS A 83 10.14 -8.13 -4.92
N SER A 84 11.29 -8.79 -4.76
CA SER A 84 12.41 -8.76 -5.72
C SER A 84 12.11 -9.39 -7.09
N ASP A 85 11.03 -10.17 -7.19
CA ASP A 85 10.51 -10.71 -8.46
C ASP A 85 9.52 -9.74 -9.15
N GLY A 86 9.30 -8.57 -8.54
CA GLY A 86 8.42 -7.52 -9.01
C GLY A 86 6.93 -7.79 -8.84
N PHE A 87 6.52 -8.79 -8.06
CA PHE A 87 5.12 -8.98 -7.68
C PHE A 87 4.81 -8.33 -6.32
N LEU A 88 3.53 -8.12 -6.04
CA LEU A 88 3.06 -7.75 -4.70
C LEU A 88 2.81 -8.99 -3.85
N TYR A 89 3.24 -8.88 -2.59
CA TYR A 89 3.04 -9.88 -1.55
C TYR A 89 2.41 -9.25 -0.31
N ASP A 90 1.69 -10.05 0.46
CA ASP A 90 1.22 -9.71 1.78
C ASP A 90 2.29 -9.93 2.87
N ALA A 91 1.99 -9.55 4.11
CA ALA A 91 2.87 -9.78 5.27
C ALA A 91 3.12 -11.26 5.60
N SER A 92 2.30 -12.17 5.09
CA SER A 92 2.47 -13.62 5.27
C SER A 92 3.35 -14.24 4.18
N GLY A 93 3.77 -13.46 3.18
CA GLY A 93 4.56 -13.93 2.04
C GLY A 93 3.72 -14.58 0.94
N TYR A 94 2.40 -14.36 0.90
CA TYR A 94 1.56 -14.77 -0.23
C TYR A 94 1.51 -13.68 -1.29
N GLN A 95 1.68 -14.09 -2.55
CA GLN A 95 1.50 -13.19 -3.69
C GLN A 95 0.04 -12.76 -3.81
N ILE A 96 -0.20 -11.46 -3.94
CA ILE A 96 -1.54 -10.85 -4.04
C ILE A 96 -1.82 -10.19 -5.38
N SER A 97 -0.78 -9.84 -6.16
CA SER A 97 -0.95 -9.35 -7.53
C SER A 97 -1.10 -10.49 -8.53
N SER A 98 -2.07 -10.40 -9.46
CA SER A 98 -2.21 -11.36 -10.55
C SER A 98 -1.50 -10.88 -11.83
N GLY A 99 -0.44 -11.57 -12.26
CA GLY A 99 0.20 -11.45 -13.58
C GLY A 99 0.99 -10.16 -13.87
N ALA A 100 0.64 -9.04 -13.24
CA ALA A 100 1.34 -7.77 -13.37
C ALA A 100 2.58 -7.75 -12.46
N HIS A 101 3.75 -7.54 -13.05
CA HIS A 101 5.02 -7.38 -12.33
C HIS A 101 5.99 -6.48 -13.07
N ILE A 102 6.94 -5.92 -12.33
CA ILE A 102 8.15 -5.32 -12.92
C ILE A 102 9.16 -6.44 -13.12
N CYS A 103 9.81 -6.51 -14.26
CA CYS A 103 10.88 -7.48 -14.45
C CYS A 103 12.17 -6.90 -13.84
N GLY A 104 12.87 -7.73 -13.05
CA GLY A 104 14.17 -7.44 -12.41
C GLY A 104 15.38 -7.75 -13.28
#